data_AF-A0A7V5AKM6-F1
#
_entry.id   AF-A0A7V5AKM6-F1
#
_cell.length_a   1.000
_cell.length_b   1.000
_cell.length_c   1.000
_cell.angle_alpha   90.00
_cell.angle_beta   90.00
_cell.angle_gamma   90.00
#
_symmetry.space_group_name_H-M   'P 1'
#
loop_
_entity.id
_entity.type
_entity.pdbx_description
1 polymer ?
#
loop_
_entity_poly.entity_id
_entity_poly.type
_entity_poly.pdbx_seq_one_letter_code
_entity_poly.pdbx_strand_id
1 'polypeptide(L)'
;MGEQLTMKGKGLSIQTRNYEFMVKFTPQREWIEKQGILMLLAMFFIELGAGTFLVSSFFQNRSGMLTGWLLCGLLGGGFHLLYLGHPGRFWRMLFSSGLKTSWISRGLAFVLLFLVGGFLNLFSPSETEIGKYLLFLTNIFAFLTVIYVGFVMAAVNGIPLWNTALLPILYLVLGIWSGLGVTLLNFLASGTKVTTLGTVEHLSRLFLFLFAFLVFVYLVCVRYQHTAGEASVKTIVIGKLAPLFWIGVVFMGILLPMASLLMETIPPYLLFLLIIFELIGDFALRYCVLKGALYPPLVPTNMD
;
A
#
# COMPACT_ATOMS: atom_id res chain seq x y z
N MET A 1 -43.06 -13.31 27.61
CA MET A 1 -43.79 -13.80 26.44
C MET A 1 -43.48 -12.81 25.31
N GLY A 2 -42.56 -13.03 24.40
CA GLY A 2 -42.00 -14.28 23.90
C GLY A 2 -42.00 -14.15 22.38
N GLU A 3 -41.02 -13.44 21.83
CA GLU A 3 -40.66 -13.56 20.42
C GLU A 3 -39.22 -13.10 20.23
N GLN A 4 -38.30 -13.99 20.66
CA GLN A 4 -36.99 -14.07 20.05
C GLN A 4 -37.21 -14.50 18.60
N LEU A 5 -37.25 -13.53 17.69
CA LEU A 5 -37.12 -13.77 16.26
C LEU A 5 -35.70 -14.25 16.00
N THR A 6 -35.55 -15.57 16.02
CA THR A 6 -34.46 -16.35 15.46
C THR A 6 -34.41 -16.13 13.95
N MET A 7 -33.82 -15.01 13.52
CA MET A 7 -33.45 -14.81 12.12
C MET A 7 -32.14 -15.53 11.83
N LYS A 8 -32.31 -16.73 11.29
CA LYS A 8 -31.27 -17.62 10.80
C LYS A 8 -30.54 -16.99 9.61
N GLY A 9 -29.43 -16.33 9.92
CA GLY A 9 -28.25 -16.21 9.08
C GLY A 9 -27.07 -16.16 10.03
N LYS A 10 -26.08 -17.07 9.90
CA LYS A 10 -24.81 -17.00 10.65
C LYS A 10 -24.03 -15.75 10.17
N GLY A 11 -24.56 -14.57 10.49
CA GLY A 11 -24.00 -13.28 10.16
C GLY A 11 -22.88 -12.95 11.13
N LEU A 12 -21.83 -12.31 10.61
CA LEU A 12 -20.68 -11.91 11.41
C LEU A 12 -21.13 -10.96 12.53
N SER A 13 -20.86 -11.31 13.80
CA SER A 13 -21.22 -10.50 14.97
C SER A 13 -20.26 -9.32 15.12
N ILE A 14 -20.52 -8.24 14.39
CA ILE A 14 -19.75 -6.99 14.42
C ILE A 14 -20.33 -6.05 15.48
N GLN A 15 -19.45 -5.40 16.23
CA GLN A 15 -19.79 -4.38 17.21
C GLN A 15 -20.61 -3.23 16.59
N THR A 16 -21.73 -2.89 17.21
CA THR A 16 -22.57 -1.72 16.88
C THR A 16 -22.50 -0.63 17.95
N ARG A 17 -22.33 -1.04 19.22
CA ARG A 17 -22.23 -0.14 20.37
C ARG A 17 -20.88 -0.30 21.04
N ASN A 18 -20.33 0.79 21.57
CA ASN A 18 -18.96 0.84 22.10
C ASN A 18 -18.67 -0.19 23.19
N TYR A 19 -19.66 -0.58 24.01
CA TYR A 19 -19.47 -1.55 25.09
C TYR A 19 -19.46 -3.02 24.62
N GLU A 20 -19.81 -3.32 23.36
CA GLU A 20 -19.85 -4.71 22.85
C GLU A 20 -18.47 -5.24 22.43
N PHE A 21 -17.40 -4.45 22.56
CA PHE A 21 -16.05 -4.80 22.10
C PHE A 21 -15.51 -6.10 22.72
N MET A 22 -15.98 -6.44 23.92
CA MET A 22 -15.55 -7.64 24.63
C MET A 22 -16.13 -8.92 24.04
N VAL A 23 -17.28 -8.84 23.35
CA VAL A 23 -18.08 -10.00 22.93
C VAL A 23 -18.36 -10.02 21.43
N LYS A 24 -17.97 -8.98 20.69
CA LYS A 24 -18.14 -8.88 19.23
C LYS A 24 -16.85 -8.43 18.56
N PHE A 25 -16.71 -8.75 17.27
CA PHE A 25 -15.60 -8.22 16.47
C PHE A 25 -15.70 -6.71 16.37
N THR A 26 -14.61 -6.02 16.69
CA THR A 26 -14.57 -4.56 16.74
C THR A 26 -13.88 -4.02 15.50
N PRO A 27 -14.54 -3.19 14.66
CA PRO A 27 -13.91 -2.64 13.48
C PRO A 27 -12.82 -1.62 13.85
N GLN A 28 -11.69 -1.70 13.16
CA GLN A 28 -10.68 -0.65 13.21
C GLN A 28 -11.20 0.62 12.52
N ARG A 29 -11.04 1.77 13.18
CA ARG A 29 -11.53 3.06 12.68
C ARG A 29 -10.44 4.14 12.60
N GLU A 30 -9.44 4.07 13.49
CA GLU A 30 -8.45 5.13 13.71
C GLU A 30 -7.67 5.54 12.45
N TRP A 31 -7.33 4.57 11.58
CA TRP A 31 -6.45 4.79 10.41
C TRP A 31 -7.23 4.88 9.09
N ILE A 32 -8.55 5.05 9.16
CA ILE A 32 -9.39 5.08 7.95
C ILE A 32 -10.61 5.99 8.04
N GLU A 33 -11.22 6.15 9.22
CA GLU A 33 -12.38 7.01 9.40
C GLU A 33 -11.99 8.46 9.72
N LYS A 34 -12.78 9.43 9.23
CA LYS A 34 -12.55 10.87 9.45
C LYS A 34 -11.14 11.28 9.02
N GLN A 35 -10.33 11.82 9.93
CA GLN A 35 -8.94 12.20 9.68
C GLN A 35 -8.06 11.00 9.34
N GLY A 36 -8.46 9.77 9.71
CA GLY A 36 -7.76 8.54 9.34
C GLY A 36 -7.58 8.35 7.84
N ILE A 37 -8.43 8.95 6.99
CA ILE A 37 -8.22 8.88 5.53
C ILE A 37 -6.90 9.52 5.09
N LEU A 38 -6.40 10.51 5.83
CA LEU A 38 -5.08 11.12 5.60
C LEU A 38 -3.97 10.09 5.82
N MET A 39 -4.15 9.14 6.74
CA MET A 39 -3.20 8.05 6.95
C MET A 39 -3.13 7.12 5.74
N LEU A 40 -4.29 6.71 5.20
CA LEU A 40 -4.35 5.92 3.96
C LEU A 40 -3.65 6.65 2.79
N LEU A 41 -3.98 7.93 2.59
CA LEU A 41 -3.38 8.75 1.54
C LEU A 41 -1.87 8.88 1.73
N ALA A 42 -1.41 9.13 2.96
CA ALA A 42 0.00 9.26 3.27
C ALA A 42 0.77 7.96 2.96
N MET A 43 0.26 6.81 3.43
CA MET A 43 0.85 5.50 3.16
C MET A 43 0.93 5.21 1.66
N PHE A 44 -0.17 5.46 0.94
CA PHE A 44 -0.24 5.25 -0.51
C PHE A 44 0.80 6.10 -1.26
N PHE A 45 0.85 7.41 -1.01
CA PHE A 45 1.75 8.31 -1.73
C PHE A 45 3.23 8.15 -1.35
N ILE A 46 3.53 7.75 -0.10
CA ILE A 46 4.91 7.41 0.28
C ILE A 46 5.40 6.20 -0.51
N GLU A 47 4.64 5.11 -0.54
CA GLU A 47 5.06 3.90 -1.24
C GLU A 47 5.07 4.10 -2.75
N LEU A 48 4.05 4.73 -3.31
CA LEU A 48 3.98 5.09 -4.73
C LEU A 48 5.18 5.94 -5.14
N GLY A 49 5.49 6.98 -4.36
CA GLY A 49 6.57 7.90 -4.66
C GLY A 49 7.95 7.27 -4.54
N ALA A 50 8.22 6.56 -3.46
CA ALA A 50 9.49 5.85 -3.27
C ALA A 50 9.68 4.73 -4.30
N GLY A 51 8.61 3.98 -4.61
CA GLY A 51 8.61 2.96 -5.65
C GLY A 51 8.87 3.54 -7.04
N THR A 52 8.20 4.66 -7.38
CA THR A 52 8.44 5.38 -8.64
C THR A 52 9.89 5.83 -8.75
N PHE A 53 10.45 6.44 -7.69
CA PHE A 53 11.85 6.87 -7.69
C PHE A 53 12.80 5.69 -7.90
N LEU A 54 12.59 4.62 -7.13
CA LEU A 54 13.44 3.42 -7.16
C LEU A 54 13.44 2.79 -8.55
N VAL A 55 12.26 2.59 -9.14
CA VAL A 55 12.12 2.04 -10.50
C VAL A 55 12.76 2.98 -11.51
N SER A 56 12.41 4.27 -11.47
CA SER A 56 12.92 5.27 -12.41
C SER A 56 14.45 5.39 -12.39
N SER A 57 15.09 5.19 -11.24
CA SER A 57 16.56 5.25 -11.14
C SER A 57 17.25 4.11 -11.89
N PHE A 58 16.67 2.90 -11.91
CA PHE A 58 17.21 1.77 -12.69
C PHE A 58 17.18 2.02 -14.20
N PHE A 59 16.23 2.82 -14.68
CA PHE A 59 16.11 3.17 -16.09
C PHE A 59 16.66 4.57 -16.43
N GLN A 60 17.37 5.22 -15.49
CA GLN A 60 17.90 6.58 -15.65
C GLN A 60 16.82 7.62 -16.06
N ASN A 61 15.57 7.40 -15.66
CA ASN A 61 14.45 8.30 -15.94
C ASN A 61 14.41 9.44 -14.91
N ARG A 62 15.03 10.56 -15.26
CA ARG A 62 15.15 11.69 -14.34
C ARG A 62 13.81 12.33 -13.96
N SER A 63 12.90 12.47 -14.91
CA SER A 63 11.54 12.98 -14.67
C SER A 63 10.75 12.06 -13.73
N GLY A 64 10.90 10.75 -13.88
CA GLY A 64 10.28 9.76 -13.00
C GLY A 64 10.87 9.79 -11.59
N MET A 65 12.18 9.96 -11.45
CA MET A 65 12.81 10.19 -10.14
C MET A 65 12.26 11.45 -9.47
N LEU A 66 12.16 12.57 -10.19
CA LEU A 66 11.59 13.81 -9.66
C LEU A 66 10.11 13.60 -9.25
N THR A 67 9.33 12.95 -10.12
CA THR A 67 7.92 12.63 -9.87
C THR A 67 7.78 11.81 -8.60
N GLY A 68 8.53 10.72 -8.47
CA GLY A 68 8.51 9.87 -7.29
C GLY A 68 8.91 10.59 -6.00
N TRP A 69 9.95 11.42 -6.08
CA TRP A 69 10.38 12.26 -4.95
C TRP A 69 9.29 13.24 -4.51
N LEU A 70 8.63 13.93 -5.46
CA LEU A 70 7.53 14.86 -5.17
C LEU A 70 6.30 14.14 -4.60
N LEU A 71 5.91 13.00 -5.16
CA LEU A 71 4.79 12.19 -4.65
C LEU A 71 5.05 11.76 -3.20
N CYS A 72 6.23 11.23 -2.90
CA CYS A 72 6.56 10.79 -1.55
C CYS A 72 6.68 11.97 -0.57
N GLY A 73 7.41 13.03 -0.93
CA GLY A 73 7.72 14.14 -0.04
C GLY A 73 6.55 15.08 0.17
N LEU A 74 5.92 15.55 -0.92
CA LEU A 74 4.85 16.54 -0.86
C LEU A 74 3.52 15.91 -0.47
N LEU A 75 3.07 14.87 -1.18
CA LEU A 75 1.78 14.25 -0.90
C LEU A 75 1.89 13.31 0.30
N GLY A 76 2.78 12.32 0.24
CA GLY A 76 2.97 11.34 1.30
C GLY A 76 3.32 11.97 2.66
N GLY A 77 4.45 12.70 2.70
CA GLY A 77 4.89 13.44 3.88
C GLY A 77 3.90 14.49 4.33
N GLY A 78 3.31 15.25 3.40
CA GLY A 78 2.29 16.27 3.69
C GLY A 78 1.05 15.70 4.38
N PHE A 79 0.48 14.61 3.86
CA PHE A 79 -0.68 13.96 4.48
C PHE A 79 -0.35 13.39 5.87
N HIS A 80 0.85 12.84 6.09
CA HIS A 80 1.26 12.43 7.43
C HIS A 80 1.33 13.61 8.40
N LEU A 81 1.92 14.73 8.00
CA LEU A 81 1.99 15.92 8.86
C LEU A 81 0.58 16.44 9.18
N LEU A 82 -0.34 16.45 8.21
CA LEU A 82 -1.73 16.84 8.42
C LEU A 82 -2.49 15.87 9.34
N TYR A 83 -2.13 14.58 9.34
CA TYR A 83 -2.71 13.58 10.22
C TYR A 83 -2.24 13.73 11.68
N LEU A 84 -1.00 14.19 11.90
CA LEU A 84 -0.46 14.35 13.25
C LEU A 84 -1.19 15.45 14.02
N GLY A 85 -1.58 15.17 15.26
CA GLY A 85 -2.16 16.21 16.13
C GLY A 85 -1.19 17.36 16.46
N HIS A 86 0.12 17.13 16.36
CA HIS A 86 1.15 18.14 16.61
C HIS A 86 2.30 18.05 15.57
N PRO A 87 2.08 18.51 14.32
CA PRO A 87 3.04 18.30 13.23
C PRO A 87 4.43 18.87 13.54
N GLY A 88 4.53 20.03 14.17
CA GLY A 88 5.82 20.67 14.50
C GLY A 88 6.73 19.88 15.46
N ARG A 89 6.25 18.77 16.02
CA ARG A 89 7.01 17.89 16.93
C ARG A 89 7.43 16.57 16.30
N PHE A 90 7.14 16.33 15.01
CA PHE A 90 7.39 15.04 14.34
C PHE A 90 8.87 14.60 14.44
N TRP A 91 9.80 15.55 14.34
CA TRP A 91 11.24 15.30 14.41
C TRP A 91 11.70 14.63 15.72
N ARG A 92 10.94 14.81 16.81
CA ARG A 92 11.24 14.16 18.11
C ARG A 92 11.16 12.63 18.02
N MET A 93 10.42 12.10 17.06
CA MET A 93 10.30 10.65 16.84
C MET A 93 11.64 10.01 16.41
N LEU A 94 12.57 10.79 15.84
CA LEU A 94 13.90 10.34 15.46
C LEU A 94 14.88 10.29 16.64
N PHE A 95 14.78 11.25 17.56
CA PHE A 95 15.73 11.42 18.67
C PHE A 95 15.27 10.75 19.97
N SER A 96 14.09 10.14 19.96
CA SER A 96 13.60 9.31 21.06
C SER A 96 14.11 7.87 20.94
N SER A 97 13.92 7.07 21.99
CA SER A 97 14.12 5.61 21.96
C SER A 97 13.30 4.89 20.88
N GLY A 98 12.37 5.59 20.21
CA GLY A 98 11.48 5.08 19.19
C GLY A 98 12.17 4.40 18.01
N LEU A 99 13.38 4.84 17.59
CA LEU A 99 14.12 4.12 16.53
C LEU A 99 14.43 2.66 16.91
N LYS A 100 14.65 2.40 18.20
CA LYS A 100 14.94 1.06 18.71
C LYS A 100 13.67 0.21 18.82
N THR A 101 12.52 0.81 19.11
CA THR A 101 11.32 0.07 19.54
C THR A 101 10.13 0.15 18.57
N SER A 102 10.06 1.14 17.69
CA SER A 102 8.88 1.44 16.87
C SER A 102 9.19 1.47 15.37
N TRP A 103 8.40 0.74 14.59
CA TRP A 103 8.45 0.76 13.14
C TRP A 103 8.08 2.11 12.53
N ILE A 104 7.24 2.91 13.21
CA ILE A 104 6.87 4.24 12.72
C ILE A 104 8.08 5.19 12.76
N SER A 105 8.87 5.15 13.84
CA SER A 105 10.11 5.94 13.94
C SER A 105 11.16 5.49 12.92
N ARG A 106 11.31 4.17 12.70
CA ARG A 106 12.22 3.63 11.68
C ARG A 106 11.79 4.06 10.28
N GLY A 107 10.50 3.98 9.99
CA GLY A 107 9.90 4.46 8.73
C GLY A 107 10.20 5.93 8.47
N LEU A 108 10.02 6.79 9.48
CA LEU A 108 10.36 8.21 9.36
C LEU A 108 11.84 8.42 9.01
N ALA A 109 12.76 7.67 9.62
CA ALA A 109 14.18 7.74 9.28
C ALA A 109 14.44 7.30 7.83
N PHE A 110 13.82 6.21 7.37
CA PHE A 110 13.97 5.75 5.99
C PHE A 110 13.46 6.79 4.99
N VAL A 111 12.26 7.34 5.22
CA VAL A 111 11.65 8.37 4.37
C VAL A 111 12.55 9.61 4.31
N LEU A 112 13.07 10.10 5.44
CA LEU A 112 13.92 11.30 5.44
C LEU A 112 15.25 11.07 4.74
N LEU A 113 15.91 9.94 4.98
CA LEU A 113 17.16 9.59 4.31
C LEU A 113 16.94 9.40 2.80
N PHE A 114 15.82 8.79 2.40
CA PHE A 114 15.38 8.73 1.01
C PHE A 114 15.14 10.12 0.42
N LEU A 115 14.41 11.02 1.09
CA LEU A 115 14.11 12.35 0.56
C LEU A 115 15.38 13.21 0.44
N VAL A 116 16.29 13.17 1.42
CA VAL A 116 17.57 13.88 1.33
C VAL A 116 18.43 13.31 0.22
N GLY A 117 18.64 11.98 0.20
CA GLY A 117 19.42 11.31 -0.83
C GLY A 117 18.84 11.49 -2.24
N GLY A 118 17.52 11.41 -2.36
CA GLY A 118 16.78 11.62 -3.60
C GLY A 118 16.97 13.04 -4.12
N PHE A 119 16.83 14.04 -3.25
CA PHE A 119 17.06 15.45 -3.61
C PHE A 119 18.50 15.69 -4.06
N LEU A 120 19.51 15.13 -3.37
CA LEU A 120 20.90 15.25 -3.78
C LEU A 120 21.17 14.56 -5.12
N ASN A 121 20.58 13.38 -5.34
CA ASN A 121 20.63 12.71 -6.63
C ASN A 121 20.04 13.60 -7.73
N LEU A 122 18.99 14.40 -7.42
CA LEU A 122 18.44 15.60 -8.11
C LEU A 122 19.42 16.45 -8.93
N PHE A 123 20.61 16.63 -8.38
CA PHE A 123 21.61 17.56 -8.91
C PHE A 123 22.97 16.91 -9.16
N SER A 124 23.17 15.68 -8.66
CA SER A 124 24.41 14.94 -8.87
C SER A 124 24.42 14.25 -10.25
N PRO A 125 25.53 14.34 -11.02
CA PRO A 125 25.69 13.54 -12.23
C PRO A 125 25.85 12.06 -11.86
N SER A 126 24.92 11.23 -12.34
CA SER A 126 24.88 9.78 -12.10
C SER A 126 26.12 9.04 -12.63
N GLU A 127 26.87 9.65 -13.55
CA GLU A 127 28.08 9.07 -14.16
C GLU A 127 29.31 9.12 -13.24
N THR A 128 29.31 9.99 -12.23
CA THR A 128 30.42 10.09 -11.28
C THR A 128 30.39 8.94 -10.27
N GLU A 129 31.56 8.46 -9.83
CA GLU A 129 31.63 7.41 -8.81
C GLU A 129 30.87 7.80 -7.53
N ILE A 130 31.04 9.06 -7.07
CA ILE A 130 30.29 9.60 -5.92
C ILE A 130 28.77 9.57 -6.17
N GLY A 131 28.33 9.94 -7.39
CA GLY A 131 26.92 9.88 -7.78
C GLY A 131 26.36 8.45 -7.75
N LYS A 132 27.12 7.46 -8.21
CA LYS A 132 26.72 6.04 -8.16
C LYS A 132 26.57 5.53 -6.73
N TYR A 133 27.52 5.85 -5.84
CA TYR A 133 27.42 5.48 -4.42
C TYR A 133 26.22 6.16 -3.73
N LEU A 134 26.01 7.45 -4.01
CA LEU A 134 24.87 8.19 -3.48
C LEU A 134 23.54 7.62 -3.97
N LEU A 135 23.44 7.26 -5.26
CA LEU A 135 22.25 6.65 -5.83
C LEU A 135 21.99 5.27 -5.23
N PHE A 136 23.04 4.45 -5.07
CA PHE A 136 22.95 3.14 -4.43
C PHE A 136 22.39 3.23 -3.01
N LEU A 137 22.96 4.10 -2.16
CA LEU A 137 22.44 4.33 -0.81
C LEU A 137 21.01 4.86 -0.81
N THR A 138 20.69 5.78 -1.73
CA THR A 138 19.33 6.33 -1.85
C THR A 138 18.33 5.25 -2.26
N ASN A 139 18.70 4.35 -3.16
CA ASN A 139 17.86 3.22 -3.58
C ASN A 139 17.63 2.22 -2.43
N ILE A 140 18.60 2.01 -1.54
CA ILE A 140 18.39 1.23 -0.31
C ILE A 140 17.30 1.89 0.55
N PHE A 141 17.41 3.20 0.80
CA PHE A 141 16.40 3.90 1.61
C PHE A 141 15.04 4.02 0.90
N ALA A 142 15.01 4.14 -0.42
CA ALA A 142 13.78 4.10 -1.21
C ALA A 142 13.10 2.73 -1.05
N PHE A 143 13.85 1.63 -1.20
CA PHE A 143 13.36 0.28 -0.97
C PHE A 143 12.83 0.08 0.45
N LEU A 144 13.59 0.53 1.47
CA LEU A 144 13.15 0.49 2.87
C LEU A 144 11.89 1.34 3.09
N THR A 145 11.76 2.46 2.37
CA THR A 145 10.58 3.33 2.39
C THR A 145 9.36 2.66 1.75
N VAL A 146 9.54 1.82 0.74
CA VAL A 146 8.42 1.06 0.16
C VAL A 146 7.94 -0.03 1.13
N ILE A 147 8.85 -0.80 1.73
CA ILE A 147 8.44 -1.96 2.56
C ILE A 147 7.96 -1.59 3.97
N TYR A 148 8.39 -0.45 4.55
CA TYR A 148 8.18 -0.21 5.99
C TYR A 148 6.71 -0.08 6.39
N VAL A 149 5.82 0.42 5.52
CA VAL A 149 4.41 0.59 5.88
C VAL A 149 3.79 -0.77 6.20
N GLY A 150 4.09 -1.79 5.40
CA GLY A 150 3.64 -3.13 5.68
C GLY A 150 4.22 -3.68 6.99
N PHE A 151 5.46 -3.34 7.36
CA PHE A 151 6.01 -3.68 8.69
C PHE A 151 5.32 -2.92 9.83
N VAL A 152 4.98 -1.64 9.65
CA VAL A 152 4.21 -0.86 10.63
C VAL A 152 2.86 -1.52 10.90
N MET A 153 2.17 -1.93 9.84
CA MET A 153 0.89 -2.64 9.97
C MET A 153 1.05 -4.02 10.59
N ALA A 154 2.04 -4.79 10.14
CA ALA A 154 2.31 -6.13 10.67
C ALA A 154 2.70 -6.13 12.14
N ALA A 155 3.29 -5.04 12.66
CA ALA A 155 3.61 -4.90 14.08
C ALA A 155 2.37 -4.72 14.98
N VAL A 156 1.19 -4.46 14.42
CA VAL A 156 -0.06 -4.33 15.19
C VAL A 156 -0.66 -5.70 15.48
N ASN A 157 -0.21 -6.33 16.56
CA ASN A 157 -0.62 -7.69 16.97
C ASN A 157 -2.14 -7.84 17.19
N GLY A 158 -2.85 -6.76 17.52
CA GLY A 158 -4.29 -6.81 17.81
C GLY A 158 -5.19 -7.01 16.58
N ILE A 159 -4.65 -6.91 15.37
CA ILE A 159 -5.42 -7.02 14.12
C ILE A 159 -4.85 -8.16 13.28
N PRO A 160 -5.47 -9.34 13.28
CA PRO A 160 -4.98 -10.50 12.54
C PRO A 160 -4.90 -10.30 11.02
N LEU A 161 -5.77 -9.44 10.45
CA LEU A 161 -5.68 -9.06 9.05
C LEU A 161 -4.33 -8.39 8.72
N TRP A 162 -3.77 -7.62 9.67
CA TRP A 162 -2.52 -6.89 9.45
C TRP A 162 -1.29 -7.68 9.89
N ASN A 163 -1.40 -8.42 10.99
CA ASN A 163 -0.32 -9.15 11.64
C ASN A 163 0.07 -10.43 10.87
N THR A 164 0.61 -10.26 9.66
CA THR A 164 1.12 -11.36 8.83
C THR A 164 2.46 -11.00 8.22
N ALA A 165 3.32 -11.99 8.01
CA ALA A 165 4.58 -11.81 7.28
C ALA A 165 4.36 -11.51 5.78
N LEU A 166 3.18 -11.82 5.24
CA LEU A 166 2.83 -11.57 3.84
C LEU A 166 2.50 -10.11 3.56
N LEU A 167 1.96 -9.36 4.53
CA LEU A 167 1.54 -7.98 4.29
C LEU A 167 2.70 -7.04 3.88
N PRO A 168 3.88 -7.06 4.53
CA PRO A 168 5.06 -6.32 4.04
C PRO A 168 5.46 -6.67 2.61
N ILE A 169 5.38 -7.95 2.24
CA ILE A 169 5.74 -8.42 0.90
C ILE A 169 4.70 -7.94 -0.13
N LEU A 170 3.41 -8.03 0.21
CA LEU A 170 2.32 -7.54 -0.63
C LEU A 170 2.47 -6.04 -0.90
N TYR A 171 2.77 -5.24 0.12
CA TYR A 171 2.95 -3.79 -0.03
C TYR A 171 4.23 -3.45 -0.80
N LEU A 172 5.30 -4.23 -0.62
CA LEU A 172 6.50 -4.10 -1.45
C LEU A 172 6.19 -4.30 -2.94
N VAL A 173 5.47 -5.37 -3.28
CA VAL A 173 5.08 -5.66 -4.66
C VAL A 173 4.16 -4.58 -5.21
N LEU A 174 3.17 -4.13 -4.44
CA LEU A 174 2.29 -3.03 -4.81
C LEU A 174 3.04 -1.72 -5.06
N GLY A 175 3.97 -1.34 -4.19
CA GLY A 175 4.75 -0.11 -4.33
C GLY A 175 5.68 -0.13 -5.55
N ILE A 176 6.32 -1.27 -5.84
CA ILE A 176 7.13 -1.42 -7.06
C ILE A 176 6.23 -1.44 -8.30
N TRP A 177 5.11 -2.16 -8.27
CA TRP A 177 4.18 -2.25 -9.39
C TRP A 177 3.58 -0.90 -9.77
N SER A 178 3.04 -0.17 -8.79
CA SER A 178 2.53 1.19 -9.00
C SER A 178 3.64 2.17 -9.43
N GLY A 179 4.87 1.98 -8.92
CA GLY A 179 6.06 2.69 -9.36
C GLY A 179 6.44 2.44 -10.83
N LEU A 180 6.27 1.21 -11.34
CA LEU A 180 6.42 0.87 -12.76
C LEU A 180 5.40 1.61 -13.61
N GLY A 181 4.13 1.64 -13.18
CA GLY A 181 3.06 2.39 -13.84
C GLY A 181 3.38 3.88 -13.97
N VAL A 182 3.75 4.56 -12.88
CA VAL A 182 4.09 5.99 -12.93
C VAL A 182 5.38 6.25 -13.72
N THR A 183 6.34 5.31 -13.70
CA THR A 183 7.56 5.41 -14.53
C THR A 183 7.22 5.31 -16.03
N LEU A 184 6.28 4.43 -16.42
CA LEU A 184 5.77 4.35 -17.79
C LEU A 184 5.12 5.67 -18.23
N LEU A 185 4.30 6.29 -17.37
CA LEU A 185 3.71 7.60 -17.66
C LEU A 185 4.77 8.67 -17.96
N ASN A 186 5.87 8.67 -17.21
CA ASN A 186 6.98 9.60 -17.43
C ASN A 186 7.70 9.34 -18.77
N PHE A 187 7.87 8.07 -19.16
CA PHE A 187 8.46 7.72 -20.45
C PHE A 187 7.58 8.10 -21.64
N LEU A 188 6.26 7.90 -21.50
CA LEU A 188 5.27 8.34 -22.50
C LEU A 188 5.31 9.86 -22.68
N ALA A 189 5.37 10.63 -21.59
CA ALA A 189 5.44 12.07 -21.64
C ALA A 189 6.75 12.61 -22.25
N SER A 190 7.86 11.90 -22.06
CA SER A 190 9.19 12.34 -22.50
C SER A 190 9.59 11.86 -23.90
N GLY A 191 8.74 11.07 -24.59
CA GLY A 191 9.04 10.58 -25.94
C GLY A 191 10.24 9.62 -26.02
N THR A 192 10.43 8.79 -24.99
CA THR A 192 11.62 7.92 -24.87
C THR A 192 11.64 6.77 -25.87
N LYS A 193 12.83 6.19 -26.11
CA LYS A 193 13.05 5.04 -27.00
C LYS A 193 12.11 3.87 -26.67
N VAL A 194 11.54 3.27 -27.72
CA VAL A 194 10.57 2.16 -27.66
C VAL A 194 11.10 0.94 -26.88
N THR A 195 12.40 0.67 -26.95
CA THR A 195 13.01 -0.50 -26.29
C THR A 195 12.95 -0.43 -24.76
N THR A 196 13.26 0.73 -24.17
CA THR A 196 13.18 0.94 -22.71
C THR A 196 11.74 0.87 -22.23
N LEU A 197 10.80 1.41 -23.00
CA LEU A 197 9.37 1.37 -22.70
C LEU A 197 8.86 -0.07 -22.63
N GLY A 198 9.22 -0.91 -23.61
CA GLY A 198 8.85 -2.32 -23.63
C GLY A 198 9.35 -3.09 -22.42
N THR A 199 10.60 -2.86 -21.97
CA THR A 199 11.14 -3.53 -20.77
C THR A 199 10.34 -3.19 -19.51
N VAL A 200 10.01 -1.91 -19.30
CA VAL A 200 9.25 -1.46 -18.12
C VAL A 200 7.82 -2.03 -18.17
N GLU A 201 7.20 -2.08 -19.35
CA GLU A 201 5.88 -2.66 -19.57
C GLU A 201 5.85 -4.17 -19.27
N HIS A 202 6.86 -4.93 -19.73
CA HIS A 202 7.02 -6.35 -19.39
C HIS A 202 7.17 -6.57 -17.90
N LEU A 203 7.96 -5.73 -17.22
CA LEU A 203 8.15 -5.82 -15.77
C LEU A 203 6.85 -5.48 -15.03
N SER A 204 6.09 -4.46 -15.49
CA SER A 204 4.77 -4.13 -14.92
C SER A 204 3.82 -5.33 -15.00
N ARG A 205 3.76 -6.01 -16.14
CA ARG A 205 2.94 -7.22 -16.31
C ARG A 205 3.36 -8.36 -15.37
N LEU A 206 4.66 -8.57 -15.19
CA LEU A 206 5.15 -9.59 -14.24
C LEU A 206 4.70 -9.26 -12.81
N PHE A 207 4.81 -8.00 -12.41
CA PHE A 207 4.38 -7.53 -11.09
C PHE A 207 2.86 -7.60 -10.91
N LEU A 208 2.07 -7.39 -11.96
CA LEU A 208 0.61 -7.59 -11.96
C LEU A 208 0.24 -9.05 -11.64
N PHE A 209 0.93 -10.04 -12.25
CA PHE A 209 0.70 -11.45 -11.91
C PHE A 209 1.09 -11.76 -10.46
N LEU A 210 2.24 -11.25 -10.01
CA LEU A 210 2.70 -11.42 -8.64
C LEU A 210 1.73 -10.78 -7.65
N PHE A 211 1.21 -9.59 -7.97
CA PHE A 211 0.19 -8.89 -7.20
C PHE A 211 -1.08 -9.72 -7.07
N ALA A 212 -1.66 -10.18 -8.18
CA ALA A 212 -2.87 -11.00 -8.18
C ALA A 212 -2.68 -12.29 -7.35
N PHE A 213 -1.55 -12.95 -7.52
CA PHE A 213 -1.18 -14.14 -6.75
C PHE A 213 -1.05 -13.84 -5.24
N LEU A 214 -0.32 -12.77 -4.87
CA LEU A 214 -0.11 -12.41 -3.48
C LEU A 214 -1.40 -11.97 -2.79
N VAL A 215 -2.30 -11.25 -3.46
CA VAL A 215 -3.62 -10.91 -2.90
C VAL A 215 -4.40 -12.17 -2.58
N PHE A 216 -4.43 -13.13 -3.50
CA PHE A 216 -5.11 -14.41 -3.28
C PHE A 216 -4.50 -15.17 -2.09
N VAL A 217 -3.18 -15.37 -2.09
CA VAL A 217 -2.48 -16.10 -1.01
C VAL A 217 -2.65 -15.39 0.34
N TYR A 218 -2.50 -14.06 0.38
CA TYR A 218 -2.69 -13.26 1.58
C TYR A 218 -4.08 -13.45 2.20
N LEU A 219 -5.15 -13.31 1.40
CA LEU A 219 -6.51 -13.46 1.90
C LEU A 219 -6.80 -14.89 2.36
N VAL A 220 -6.27 -15.90 1.66
CA VAL A 220 -6.39 -17.31 2.07
C VAL A 220 -5.66 -17.53 3.40
N CYS A 221 -4.40 -17.10 3.53
CA CYS A 221 -3.64 -17.26 4.77
C CYS A 221 -4.31 -16.59 5.97
N VAL A 222 -4.73 -15.32 5.84
CA VAL A 222 -5.44 -14.61 6.92
C VAL A 222 -6.73 -15.33 7.32
N ARG A 223 -7.47 -15.84 6.33
CA ARG A 223 -8.75 -16.53 6.57
C ARG A 223 -8.58 -17.76 7.45
N TYR A 224 -7.53 -18.54 7.25
CA TYR A 224 -7.34 -19.83 7.94
C TYR A 224 -6.53 -19.75 9.24
N GLN A 225 -5.89 -18.61 9.53
CA GLN A 225 -5.06 -18.46 10.73
C GLN A 225 -5.81 -17.98 11.98
N HIS A 226 -6.89 -17.20 11.83
CA HIS A 226 -7.55 -16.57 12.97
C HIS A 226 -9.04 -16.31 12.70
N THR A 227 -9.92 -16.46 13.71
CA THR A 227 -11.37 -16.22 13.57
C THR A 227 -11.69 -14.76 13.19
N ALA A 228 -11.05 -13.78 13.84
CA ALA A 228 -11.12 -12.38 13.44
C ALA A 228 -10.51 -12.10 12.05
N GLY A 229 -9.52 -12.90 11.62
CA GLY A 229 -8.97 -12.85 10.26
C GLY A 229 -10.00 -13.32 9.24
N GLU A 230 -10.63 -14.47 9.47
CA GLU A 230 -11.75 -14.98 8.68
C GLU A 230 -12.90 -13.96 8.58
N ALA A 231 -13.25 -13.36 9.72
CA ALA A 231 -14.26 -12.31 9.83
C ALA A 231 -13.93 -11.10 8.95
N SER A 232 -12.66 -10.66 8.97
CA SER A 232 -12.16 -9.56 8.16
C SER A 232 -12.22 -9.89 6.66
N VAL A 233 -11.75 -11.08 6.27
CA VAL A 233 -11.78 -11.55 4.87
C VAL A 233 -13.22 -11.68 4.37
N LYS A 234 -14.15 -12.23 5.17
CA LYS A 234 -15.58 -12.27 4.83
C LYS A 234 -16.14 -10.87 4.61
N THR A 235 -15.76 -9.90 5.45
CA THR A 235 -16.19 -8.50 5.30
C THR A 235 -15.71 -7.89 3.99
N ILE A 236 -14.49 -8.23 3.56
CA ILE A 236 -13.87 -7.77 2.31
C ILE A 236 -14.49 -8.44 1.07
N VAL A 237 -14.65 -9.76 1.07
CA VAL A 237 -14.98 -10.52 -0.16
C VAL A 237 -16.49 -10.66 -0.39
N ILE A 238 -17.30 -10.79 0.67
CA ILE A 238 -18.75 -11.06 0.58
C ILE A 238 -19.58 -10.01 1.35
N GLY A 239 -18.97 -9.33 2.31
CA GLY A 239 -19.63 -8.36 3.17
C GLY A 239 -19.71 -6.95 2.58
N LYS A 240 -19.70 -5.95 3.47
CA LYS A 240 -19.94 -4.54 3.11
C LYS A 240 -18.90 -3.95 2.15
N LEU A 241 -17.69 -4.52 2.11
CA LEU A 241 -16.61 -4.05 1.23
C LEU A 241 -16.52 -4.85 -0.08
N ALA A 242 -17.37 -5.86 -0.28
CA ALA A 242 -17.36 -6.69 -1.49
C ALA A 242 -17.46 -5.90 -2.80
N PRO A 243 -18.32 -4.87 -2.94
CA PRO A 243 -18.35 -4.09 -4.17
C PRO A 243 -17.01 -3.41 -4.47
N LEU A 244 -16.35 -2.86 -3.46
CA LEU A 244 -15.04 -2.20 -3.62
C LEU A 244 -13.94 -3.21 -3.93
N PHE A 245 -13.96 -4.39 -3.30
CA PHE A 245 -13.00 -5.45 -3.58
C PHE A 245 -13.16 -6.00 -5.01
N TRP A 246 -14.37 -6.41 -5.40
CA TRP A 246 -14.59 -7.02 -6.71
C TRP A 246 -14.47 -6.02 -7.86
N ILE A 247 -15.00 -4.81 -7.72
CA ILE A 247 -14.95 -3.81 -8.79
C ILE A 247 -13.59 -3.09 -8.79
N GLY A 248 -13.14 -2.61 -7.62
CA GLY A 248 -11.91 -1.83 -7.52
C GLY A 248 -10.66 -2.69 -7.62
N VAL A 249 -10.52 -3.72 -6.77
CA VAL A 249 -9.30 -4.54 -6.74
C VAL A 249 -9.27 -5.55 -7.89
N VAL A 250 -10.31 -6.37 -8.02
CA VAL A 250 -10.30 -7.49 -8.98
C VAL A 250 -10.55 -6.99 -10.40
N PHE A 251 -11.64 -6.29 -10.66
CA PHE A 251 -11.97 -5.88 -12.03
C PHE A 251 -11.05 -4.76 -12.53
N MET A 252 -10.99 -3.62 -11.84
CA MET A 252 -10.14 -2.49 -12.25
C MET A 252 -8.65 -2.77 -12.03
N GLY A 253 -8.25 -3.25 -10.85
CA GLY A 253 -6.82 -3.46 -10.54
C GLY A 253 -6.18 -4.68 -11.19
N ILE A 254 -6.93 -5.73 -11.53
CA ILE A 254 -6.37 -6.99 -12.03
C ILE A 254 -6.85 -7.28 -13.44
N LEU A 255 -8.15 -7.48 -13.64
CA LEU A 255 -8.69 -7.98 -14.91
C LEU A 255 -8.50 -7.01 -16.08
N LEU A 256 -8.71 -5.70 -15.87
CA LEU A 256 -8.52 -4.69 -16.92
C LEU A 256 -7.04 -4.56 -17.33
N PRO A 257 -6.07 -4.37 -16.41
CA PRO A 257 -4.64 -4.43 -16.72
C PRO A 257 -4.22 -5.76 -17.36
N MET A 258 -4.78 -6.90 -16.93
CA MET A 258 -4.48 -8.20 -17.53
C MET A 258 -4.99 -8.32 -18.98
N ALA A 259 -6.07 -7.63 -19.35
CA ALA A 259 -6.56 -7.63 -20.73
C ALA A 259 -5.53 -7.07 -21.73
N SER A 260 -4.55 -6.29 -21.25
CA SER A 260 -3.43 -5.81 -22.06
C SER A 260 -2.57 -6.95 -22.63
N LEU A 261 -2.62 -8.15 -22.05
CA LEU A 261 -1.93 -9.35 -22.55
C LEU A 261 -2.51 -9.89 -23.86
N LEU A 262 -3.74 -9.49 -24.20
CA LEU A 262 -4.41 -9.92 -25.43
C LEU A 262 -3.99 -9.07 -26.64
N MET A 263 -3.19 -8.03 -26.42
CA MET A 263 -2.81 -7.05 -27.45
C MET A 263 -1.31 -7.13 -27.71
N GLU A 264 -0.92 -7.26 -28.98
CA GLU A 264 0.50 -7.21 -29.38
C GLU A 264 1.09 -5.80 -29.24
N THR A 265 0.25 -4.78 -29.49
CA THR A 265 0.61 -3.37 -29.35
C THR A 265 -0.49 -2.63 -28.61
N ILE A 266 -0.11 -1.88 -27.57
CA ILE A 266 -1.03 -1.10 -26.75
C ILE A 266 -0.86 0.37 -27.14
N PRO A 267 -1.92 1.03 -27.65
CA PRO A 267 -1.81 2.43 -28.00
C PRO A 267 -1.60 3.30 -26.73
N PRO A 268 -0.87 4.42 -26.81
CA PRO A 268 -0.50 5.22 -25.64
C PRO A 268 -1.67 5.66 -24.74
N TYR A 269 -2.82 6.00 -25.34
CA TYR A 269 -4.02 6.41 -24.58
C TYR A 269 -4.61 5.25 -23.76
N LEU A 270 -4.52 4.02 -24.27
CA LEU A 270 -5.01 2.85 -23.55
C LEU A 270 -4.03 2.47 -22.45
N LEU A 271 -2.72 2.55 -22.71
CA LEU A 271 -1.70 2.34 -21.66
C LEU A 271 -1.87 3.32 -20.50
N PHE A 272 -2.12 4.61 -20.79
CA PHE A 272 -2.44 5.62 -19.79
C PHE A 272 -3.67 5.23 -18.94
N LEU A 273 -4.75 4.78 -19.59
CA LEU A 273 -5.97 4.36 -18.91
C LEU A 273 -5.75 3.11 -18.04
N LEU A 274 -4.98 2.13 -18.53
CA LEU A 274 -4.64 0.93 -17.77
C LEU A 274 -3.88 1.29 -16.49
N ILE A 275 -2.88 2.17 -16.57
CA ILE A 275 -2.12 2.62 -15.39
C ILE A 275 -3.04 3.31 -14.36
N ILE A 276 -4.04 4.08 -14.80
CA ILE A 276 -5.05 4.64 -13.88
C ILE A 276 -5.82 3.53 -13.16
N PHE A 277 -6.26 2.49 -13.89
CA PHE A 277 -6.95 1.36 -13.28
C PHE A 277 -6.06 0.56 -12.33
N GLU A 278 -4.77 0.41 -12.62
CA GLU A 278 -3.77 -0.19 -11.72
C GLU A 278 -3.70 0.59 -10.40
N LEU A 279 -3.56 1.92 -10.47
CA LEU A 279 -3.50 2.78 -9.27
C LEU A 279 -4.81 2.78 -8.46
N ILE A 280 -5.97 2.72 -9.14
CA ILE A 280 -7.27 2.56 -8.48
C ILE A 280 -7.32 1.21 -7.74
N GLY A 281 -6.82 0.14 -8.35
CA GLY A 281 -6.75 -1.19 -7.77
C GLY A 281 -5.88 -1.27 -6.52
N ASP A 282 -4.67 -0.71 -6.58
CA ASP A 282 -3.76 -0.59 -5.43
C ASP A 282 -4.43 0.20 -4.28
N PHE A 283 -4.96 1.39 -4.58
CA PHE A 283 -5.64 2.21 -3.59
C PHE A 283 -6.87 1.50 -2.98
N ALA A 284 -7.69 0.85 -3.80
CA ALA A 284 -8.86 0.10 -3.36
C ALA A 284 -8.49 -1.06 -2.44
N LEU A 285 -7.38 -1.76 -2.70
CA LEU A 285 -6.92 -2.85 -1.85
C LEU A 285 -6.48 -2.32 -0.49
N ARG A 286 -5.67 -1.25 -0.44
CA ARG A 286 -5.25 -0.62 0.81
C ARG A 286 -6.45 -0.14 1.63
N TYR A 287 -7.44 0.46 0.97
CA TYR A 287 -8.70 0.81 1.62
C TYR A 287 -9.40 -0.42 2.20
N CYS A 288 -9.49 -1.53 1.44
CA CYS A 288 -10.10 -2.76 1.92
C CYS A 288 -9.35 -3.35 3.13
N VAL A 289 -8.01 -3.33 3.11
CA VAL A 289 -7.18 -3.84 4.21
C VAL A 289 -7.33 -2.97 5.47
N LEU A 290 -7.40 -1.64 5.34
CA LEU A 290 -7.60 -0.77 6.49
C LEU A 290 -9.04 -0.83 7.02
N LYS A 291 -10.03 -0.70 6.14
CA LYS A 291 -11.45 -0.64 6.53
C LYS A 291 -12.03 -1.99 6.94
N GLY A 292 -11.51 -3.08 6.38
CA GLY A 292 -11.93 -4.45 6.65
C GLY A 292 -11.31 -5.06 7.91
N ALA A 293 -10.39 -4.35 8.56
CA ALA A 293 -9.69 -4.81 9.75
C ALA A 293 -10.60 -4.91 10.97
N LEU A 294 -10.61 -6.08 11.61
CA LEU A 294 -11.37 -6.35 12.83
C LEU A 294 -10.43 -6.80 13.96
N TYR A 295 -10.64 -6.24 15.15
CA TYR A 295 -10.10 -6.73 16.40
C TYR A 295 -10.93 -7.93 16.89
N PRO A 296 -10.29 -8.98 17.44
CA PRO A 296 -11.00 -10.07 18.08
C PRO A 296 -11.67 -9.62 19.39
N PRO A 297 -12.80 -10.24 19.78
CA PRO A 297 -13.39 -10.03 21.10
C PRO A 297 -12.46 -10.55 22.21
N LEU A 298 -12.55 -9.96 23.40
CA LEU A 298 -11.78 -10.39 24.59
C LEU A 298 -12.32 -11.68 25.19
N VAL A 299 -13.63 -11.88 25.12
CA VAL A 299 -14.29 -13.09 25.56
C VAL A 299 -14.41 -14.02 24.35
N PRO A 300 -13.99 -15.29 24.46
CA PRO A 300 -14.19 -16.27 23.40
C PRO A 300 -15.67 -16.31 23.03
N THR A 301 -15.96 -15.97 21.79
CA THR A 301 -17.29 -16.23 21.23
C THR A 301 -17.20 -17.61 20.61
N ASN A 302 -17.90 -18.58 21.21
CA ASN A 302 -18.06 -19.89 20.61
C ASN A 302 -18.83 -19.69 19.30
N MET A 303 -18.08 -19.69 18.19
CA MET A 303 -18.64 -19.72 16.85
C MET A 303 -18.61 -21.18 16.40
N ASP A 304 -19.53 -21.98 16.95
CA ASP A 304 -19.84 -23.33 16.45
C ASP A 304 -20.71 -23.24 15.17
#